data_AF-A0AAV7KJ51-F1
#
_entry.id   AF-A0AAV7KJ51-F1
#
_cell.length_a   1.000
_cell.length_b   1.000
_cell.length_c   1.000
_cell.angle_alpha   90.00
_cell.angle_beta   90.00
_cell.angle_gamma   90.00
#
_symmetry.space_group_name_H-M   'P 1'
#
loop_
_entity.id
_entity.type
_entity.pdbx_description
1 polymer ?
#
loop_
_entity_poly.entity_id
_entity_poly.type
_entity_poly.pdbx_seq_one_letter_code
_entity_poly.pdbx_strand_id
1 'polypeptide(L)'
;MFRFSFKLGRKLMSKEQGKEKLGEVCHHLEQMIVDTRTVGIMVDDFQSGNQARLNQNLNKIIDNLRMLDNLKGHLYDIMIPKDVLNYVDEGKSPELYNKDCLEKSLAKQEVVQAKVNIYKKLHDQLLKDLKEYYPEMVHAYKKSRK
;
A
#
# COMPACT_ATOMS: atom_id res chain seq x y z
N MET A 1 5.75 31.84 -5.99
CA MET A 1 6.59 30.64 -6.19
C MET A 1 7.16 30.06 -4.89
N PHE A 2 7.76 30.83 -3.98
CA PHE A 2 8.39 30.31 -2.75
C PHE A 2 7.51 29.45 -1.82
N ARG A 3 6.21 29.77 -1.71
CA ARG A 3 5.28 29.05 -0.81
C ARG A 3 4.96 27.61 -1.27
N PHE A 4 5.12 27.31 -2.56
CA PHE A 4 4.87 25.99 -3.14
C PHE A 4 6.10 25.08 -2.95
N SER A 5 7.30 25.60 -3.21
CA SER A 5 8.58 24.91 -2.97
C SER A 5 8.79 24.55 -1.50
N PHE A 6 8.36 25.41 -0.57
CA PHE A 6 8.47 25.15 0.87
C PHE A 6 7.46 24.09 1.39
N LYS A 7 6.29 23.99 0.75
CA LYS A 7 5.28 22.96 1.05
C LYS A 7 5.73 21.59 0.50
N LEU A 8 6.38 21.59 -0.66
CA LEU A 8 6.96 20.39 -1.27
C LEU A 8 8.19 19.90 -0.48
N GLY A 9 9.07 20.81 -0.05
CA GLY A 9 10.22 20.50 0.81
C GLY A 9 9.81 19.89 2.16
N ARG A 10 8.78 20.43 2.83
CA ARG A 10 8.24 19.83 4.05
C ARG A 10 7.65 18.43 3.83
N LYS A 11 7.00 18.20 2.68
CA LYS A 11 6.42 16.89 2.34
C LYS A 11 7.48 15.83 2.01
N LEU A 12 8.63 16.25 1.47
CA LEU A 12 9.80 15.40 1.23
C LEU A 12 10.52 15.07 2.53
N MET A 13 10.74 16.05 3.40
CA MET A 13 11.37 15.85 4.73
C MET A 13 10.55 14.91 5.61
N SER A 14 9.21 15.01 5.57
CA SER A 14 8.31 14.10 6.29
C SER A 14 8.33 12.67 5.71
N LYS A 15 8.59 12.50 4.41
CA LYS A 15 8.74 11.18 3.77
C LYS A 15 10.09 10.53 4.09
N GLU A 16 11.17 11.32 4.17
CA GLU A 16 12.50 10.83 4.55
C GLU A 16 12.52 10.35 6.01
N GLN A 17 11.94 11.11 6.94
CA GLN A 17 11.79 10.69 8.33
C GLN A 17 10.95 9.40 8.48
N GLY A 18 9.94 9.19 7.63
CA GLY A 18 9.17 7.95 7.61
C GLY A 18 9.99 6.74 7.14
N LYS A 19 10.89 6.93 6.17
CA LYS A 19 11.80 5.88 5.70
C LYS A 19 12.85 5.50 6.73
N GLU A 20 13.42 6.48 7.42
CA GLU A 20 14.42 6.25 8.47
C GLU A 20 13.85 5.44 9.63
N LYS A 21 12.66 5.82 10.11
CA LYS A 21 11.94 5.09 11.17
C LYS A 21 11.57 3.66 10.78
N LEU A 22 11.18 3.44 9.52
CA LEU A 22 10.91 2.10 9.01
C LEU A 22 12.20 1.26 8.96
N GLY A 23 13.32 1.89 8.58
CA GLY A 23 14.64 1.25 8.58
C GLY A 23 15.06 0.76 9.97
N GLU A 24 14.81 1.55 11.01
CA GLU A 24 15.07 1.16 12.41
C GLU A 24 14.26 -0.07 12.83
N VAL A 25 12.96 -0.09 12.52
CA VAL A 25 12.10 -1.26 12.79
C VAL A 25 12.58 -2.50 12.04
N CYS A 26 12.91 -2.37 10.74
CA CYS A 26 13.44 -3.47 9.95
C CYS A 26 14.75 -4.02 10.54
N HIS A 27 15.65 -3.13 10.98
CA HIS A 27 16.90 -3.54 11.59
C HIS A 27 16.69 -4.37 12.86
N HIS A 28 15.79 -3.94 13.77
CA HIS A 28 15.47 -4.70 14.97
C HIS A 28 14.80 -6.05 14.65
N LEU A 29 13.94 -6.11 13.62
CA LEU A 29 13.34 -7.38 13.17
C LEU A 29 14.39 -8.34 12.62
N GLU A 30 15.32 -7.86 11.80
CA GLU A 30 16.44 -8.67 11.28
C GLU A 30 17.32 -9.21 12.40
N GLN A 31 17.69 -8.36 13.37
CA GLN A 31 18.45 -8.80 14.54
C GLN A 31 17.70 -9.86 15.35
N MET A 32 16.39 -9.69 15.56
CA MET A 32 15.59 -10.63 16.32
C MET A 32 15.49 -12.00 15.63
N ILE A 33 15.42 -12.05 14.31
CA ILE A 33 15.48 -13.30 13.53
C ILE A 33 16.82 -14.01 13.76
N VAL A 34 17.93 -13.27 13.70
CA VAL A 34 19.28 -13.82 13.92
C VAL A 34 19.47 -14.30 15.35
N ASP A 35 19.05 -13.52 16.34
CA ASP A 35 19.15 -13.88 17.76
C ASP A 35 18.32 -15.12 18.08
N THR A 36 17.09 -15.21 17.56
CA THR A 36 16.22 -16.37 17.72
C THR A 36 16.83 -17.62 17.11
N ARG A 37 17.40 -17.52 15.90
CA ARG A 37 18.12 -18.62 15.25
C ARG A 37 19.33 -19.06 16.08
N THR A 38 20.09 -18.10 16.59
CA THR A 38 21.29 -18.36 17.40
C THR A 38 20.94 -19.10 18.68
N VAL A 39 19.87 -18.67 19.37
CA VAL A 39 19.33 -19.39 20.53
C VAL A 39 18.91 -20.80 20.15
N GLY A 40 18.22 -20.99 19.03
CA GLY A 40 17.85 -22.32 18.53
C GLY A 40 19.05 -23.25 18.36
N ILE A 41 20.14 -22.76 17.75
CA ILE A 41 21.38 -23.52 17.57
C ILE A 41 22.05 -23.85 18.93
N MET A 42 22.07 -22.89 19.85
CA MET A 42 22.68 -23.08 21.19
C MET A 42 21.90 -24.07 22.05
N VAL A 43 20.59 -24.17 21.87
CA VAL A 43 19.74 -25.14 22.56
C VAL A 43 19.90 -26.53 21.96
N ASP A 44 20.08 -26.62 20.64
CA ASP A 44 20.30 -27.89 19.92
C ASP A 44 21.65 -28.54 20.29
N ASP A 45 22.73 -27.76 20.41
CA ASP A 45 24.05 -28.21 20.89
C ASP A 45 24.38 -27.60 22.26
N PHE A 46 23.56 -27.91 23.26
CA PHE A 46 23.70 -27.30 24.57
C PHE A 46 24.88 -27.89 25.37
N GLN A 47 25.75 -27.00 25.85
CA GLN A 47 26.83 -27.32 26.77
C GLN A 47 26.66 -26.53 28.08
N SER A 48 26.88 -27.16 29.23
CA SER A 48 26.67 -26.55 30.56
C SER A 48 27.46 -25.26 30.78
N GLY A 49 28.63 -25.10 30.15
CA GLY A 49 29.42 -23.86 30.17
C GLY A 49 28.80 -22.68 29.40
N ASN A 50 27.81 -22.92 28.53
CA ASN A 50 27.19 -21.91 27.67
C ASN A 50 25.90 -21.29 28.24
N GLN A 51 25.44 -21.71 29.43
CA GLN A 51 24.20 -21.20 30.03
C GLN A 51 24.18 -19.68 30.19
N ALA A 52 25.30 -19.07 30.61
CA ALA A 52 25.41 -17.62 30.77
C ALA A 52 25.23 -16.88 29.43
N ARG A 53 25.78 -17.44 28.35
CA ARG A 53 25.65 -16.89 26.98
C ARG A 53 24.23 -17.05 26.44
N LEU A 54 23.60 -18.20 26.70
CA LEU A 54 22.19 -18.43 26.36
C LEU A 54 21.28 -17.39 27.04
N ASN A 55 21.47 -17.17 28.35
CA ASN A 55 20.70 -16.17 29.10
C ASN A 55 20.91 -14.75 28.56
N GLN A 56 22.14 -14.41 28.15
CA GLN A 56 22.41 -13.12 27.51
C GLN A 56 21.65 -12.96 26.19
N ASN A 57 21.59 -13.99 25.34
CA ASN A 57 20.86 -13.92 24.08
C ASN A 57 19.33 -13.89 24.28
N LEU A 58 18.81 -14.62 25.27
CA LEU A 58 17.39 -14.52 25.64
C LEU A 58 17.03 -13.11 26.13
N ASN A 59 17.87 -12.49 26.95
CA ASN A 59 17.67 -11.11 27.38
C ASN A 59 17.72 -10.12 26.21
N LYS A 60 18.62 -10.32 25.24
CA LYS A 60 18.64 -9.52 24.01
C LYS A 60 17.33 -9.61 23.22
N ILE A 61 16.76 -10.80 23.08
CA ILE A 61 15.46 -10.98 22.41
C ILE A 61 14.37 -10.22 23.16
N ILE A 62 14.34 -10.31 24.50
CA ILE A 62 13.39 -9.56 25.33
C ILE A 62 13.55 -8.05 25.14
N ASP A 63 14.79 -7.55 25.13
CA ASP A 63 15.06 -6.12 24.95
C ASP A 63 14.68 -5.65 23.55
N ASN A 64 14.96 -6.44 22.50
CA ASN A 64 14.51 -6.15 21.14
C ASN A 64 12.98 -6.11 21.02
N LEU A 65 12.26 -7.03 21.67
CA LEU A 65 10.79 -7.02 21.71
C LEU A 65 10.24 -5.76 22.40
N ARG A 66 10.87 -5.33 23.50
CA ARG A 66 10.51 -4.08 24.19
C ARG A 66 10.76 -2.86 23.31
N MET A 67 11.89 -2.83 22.60
CA MET A 67 12.19 -1.77 21.65
C MET A 67 11.16 -1.72 20.52
N LEU A 68 10.81 -2.86 19.92
CA LEU A 68 9.78 -2.94 18.88
C LEU A 68 8.41 -2.44 19.38
N ASP A 69 8.02 -2.77 20.62
CA ASP A 69 6.76 -2.27 21.20
C ASP A 69 6.76 -0.75 21.39
N ASN A 70 7.90 -0.14 21.71
CA ASN A 70 8.05 1.31 21.78
C ASN A 70 8.01 1.96 20.39
N LEU A 71 8.60 1.29 19.38
CA LEU A 71 8.66 1.76 18.00
C LEU A 71 7.35 1.56 17.22
N LYS A 72 6.39 0.77 17.73
CA LYS A 72 5.07 0.58 17.07
C LYS A 72 4.36 1.91 16.76
N GLY A 73 4.57 2.91 17.62
CA GLY A 73 4.04 4.26 17.47
C GLY A 73 4.50 4.95 16.18
N HIS A 74 5.67 4.55 15.66
CA HIS A 74 6.25 5.12 14.44
C HIS A 74 5.60 4.58 13.15
N LEU A 75 4.85 3.47 13.24
CA LEU A 75 4.23 2.81 12.09
C LEU A 75 2.79 3.27 11.81
N TYR A 76 2.18 4.07 12.68
CA TYR A 76 0.77 4.49 12.53
C TYR A 76 0.49 5.32 11.26
N ASP A 77 1.50 5.97 10.70
CA ASP A 77 1.37 6.75 9.45
C ASP A 77 1.39 5.85 8.19
N ILE A 78 1.65 4.55 8.35
CA ILE A 78 1.73 3.58 7.26
C ILE A 78 0.46 2.74 7.24
N MET A 79 -0.38 3.00 6.23
CA MET A 79 -1.56 2.16 5.98
C MET A 79 -1.19 1.01 5.05
N ILE A 80 -1.30 -0.21 5.53
CA ILE A 80 -1.11 -1.42 4.73
C ILE A 80 -2.49 -1.94 4.30
N PRO A 81 -2.75 -2.11 2.99
CA PRO A 81 -3.99 -2.74 2.54
C PRO A 81 -4.07 -4.17 3.10
N LYS A 82 -5.20 -4.52 3.71
CA LYS A 82 -5.41 -5.85 4.31
C LYS A 82 -5.19 -6.98 3.31
N ASP A 83 -5.55 -6.74 2.05
CA ASP A 83 -5.39 -7.71 0.97
C ASP A 83 -3.93 -8.11 0.73
N VAL A 84 -2.96 -7.24 1.06
CA VAL A 84 -1.52 -7.55 0.97
C VAL A 84 -1.12 -8.65 1.96
N LEU A 85 -1.78 -8.73 3.13
CA LEU A 85 -1.48 -9.76 4.14
C LEU A 85 -1.76 -11.16 3.58
N ASN A 86 -2.81 -11.32 2.76
CA ASN A 86 -3.11 -12.60 2.12
C ASN A 86 -1.94 -13.07 1.22
N TYR A 87 -1.24 -12.14 0.54
CA TYR A 87 -0.06 -12.51 -0.27
C TYR A 87 1.09 -12.96 0.63
N VAL A 88 1.31 -12.29 1.76
CA VAL A 88 2.35 -12.67 2.73
C VAL A 88 2.06 -14.04 3.35
N ASP A 89 0.82 -14.28 3.79
CA ASP A 89 0.40 -15.54 4.42
C ASP A 89 0.51 -16.73 3.45
N GLU A 90 0.31 -16.50 2.15
CA GLU A 90 0.50 -17.49 1.08
C GLU A 90 1.96 -17.64 0.62
N GLY A 91 2.90 -16.88 1.22
CA GLY A 91 4.32 -16.88 0.83
C GLY A 91 4.59 -16.25 -0.55
N LYS A 92 3.66 -15.45 -1.07
CA LYS A 92 3.79 -14.70 -2.32
C LYS A 92 4.43 -13.34 -2.08
N SER A 93 5.07 -12.80 -3.11
CA SER A 93 5.62 -11.44 -3.05
C SER A 93 4.49 -10.41 -2.91
N PRO A 94 4.53 -9.50 -1.91
CA PRO A 94 3.60 -8.39 -1.78
C PRO A 94 3.53 -7.47 -3.01
N GLU A 95 4.57 -7.44 -3.84
CA GLU A 95 4.59 -6.65 -5.08
C GLU A 95 3.57 -7.13 -6.11
N LEU A 96 3.18 -8.40 -6.06
CA LEU A 96 2.14 -8.95 -6.92
C LEU A 96 0.78 -8.29 -6.66
N TYR A 97 0.50 -7.86 -5.43
CA TYR A 97 -0.72 -7.09 -5.14
C TYR A 97 -0.77 -5.78 -5.95
N ASN A 98 0.36 -5.06 -6.04
CA ASN A 98 0.42 -3.81 -6.79
C ASN A 98 0.12 -4.06 -8.27
N LYS A 99 0.71 -5.12 -8.83
CA LYS A 99 0.45 -5.55 -10.21
C LYS A 99 -1.03 -5.88 -10.41
N ASP A 100 -1.59 -6.74 -9.57
CA ASP A 100 -3.00 -7.16 -9.67
C ASP A 100 -3.96 -5.97 -9.52
N CYS A 101 -3.64 -5.02 -8.64
CA CYS A 101 -4.44 -3.81 -8.44
C CYS A 101 -4.44 -2.94 -9.70
N LEU A 102 -3.29 -2.76 -10.34
CA LEU A 102 -3.17 -2.03 -11.60
C LEU A 102 -3.93 -2.73 -12.72
N GLU A 103 -3.76 -4.04 -12.88
CA GLU A 103 -4.45 -4.83 -13.90
C GLU A 103 -5.97 -4.81 -13.72
N LYS A 104 -6.46 -4.99 -12.49
CA LYS A 104 -7.90 -4.88 -12.18
C LYS A 104 -8.44 -3.47 -12.46
N SER A 105 -7.64 -2.43 -12.18
CA SER A 105 -8.03 -1.05 -12.44
C SER A 105 -8.11 -0.78 -13.95
N LEU A 106 -7.15 -1.29 -14.71
CA LEU A 106 -7.13 -1.19 -16.17
C LEU A 106 -8.33 -1.90 -16.79
N ALA A 107 -8.60 -3.15 -16.39
CA ALA A 107 -9.75 -3.91 -16.89
C ALA A 107 -11.08 -3.19 -16.56
N LYS A 108 -11.22 -2.63 -15.35
CA LYS A 108 -12.40 -1.83 -14.98
C LYS A 108 -12.51 -0.56 -15.83
N GLN A 109 -11.39 0.11 -16.11
CA GLN A 109 -11.35 1.30 -16.94
C GLN A 109 -11.84 0.99 -18.36
N GLU A 110 -11.38 -0.11 -18.97
CA GLU A 110 -11.81 -0.53 -20.31
C GLU A 110 -13.32 -0.79 -20.36
N VAL A 111 -13.86 -1.50 -19.36
CA VAL A 111 -15.30 -1.76 -19.25
C VAL A 111 -16.10 -0.47 -19.09
N VAL A 112 -15.64 0.45 -18.23
CA VAL A 112 -16.31 1.75 -18.03
C VAL A 112 -16.25 2.58 -19.31
N GLN A 113 -15.11 2.62 -19.99
CA GLN A 113 -14.96 3.34 -21.25
C GLN A 113 -15.87 2.77 -22.34
N ALA A 114 -15.98 1.44 -22.44
CA ALA A 114 -16.91 0.79 -23.36
C ALA A 114 -18.37 1.17 -23.07
N LYS A 115 -18.78 1.15 -21.79
CA LYS A 115 -20.12 1.62 -21.37
C LYS A 115 -20.36 3.08 -21.77
N VAL A 116 -19.41 3.97 -21.49
CA VAL A 116 -19.49 5.39 -21.89
C VAL A 116 -19.66 5.53 -23.40
N ASN A 117 -18.93 4.75 -24.19
CA ASN A 117 -19.03 4.78 -25.64
C ASN A 117 -20.40 4.30 -26.13
N ILE A 118 -20.96 3.26 -25.52
CA ILE A 118 -22.32 2.78 -25.82
C ILE A 118 -23.37 3.85 -25.49
N TYR A 119 -23.28 4.46 -24.29
CA TYR A 119 -24.21 5.52 -23.90
C TYR A 119 -24.13 6.74 -24.82
N LYS A 120 -22.93 7.12 -25.28
CA LYS A 120 -22.75 8.19 -26.27
C LYS A 120 -23.44 7.84 -27.60
N LYS A 121 -23.21 6.63 -28.12
CA LYS A 121 -23.84 6.17 -29.36
C LYS A 121 -25.37 6.13 -29.25
N LEU A 122 -25.90 5.61 -28.14
CA LEU A 122 -27.35 5.59 -27.88
C LEU A 122 -27.93 7.00 -27.84
N HIS A 123 -27.28 7.89 -27.09
CA HIS A 123 -27.66 9.30 -27.04
C HIS A 123 -27.70 9.92 -28.43
N ASP A 124 -26.66 9.73 -29.24
CA ASP A 124 -26.57 10.32 -30.57
C ASP A 124 -27.63 9.77 -31.53
N GLN A 125 -27.94 8.47 -31.43
CA GLN A 125 -29.02 7.84 -32.21
C GLN A 125 -30.39 8.38 -31.81
N LEU A 126 -30.71 8.41 -30.51
CA LEU A 126 -31.97 8.97 -30.03
C LEU A 126 -32.13 10.44 -30.45
N LEU A 127 -31.05 11.22 -30.38
CA LEU A 127 -31.07 12.62 -30.77
C LEU A 127 -31.24 12.80 -32.28
N LYS A 128 -30.72 11.87 -33.08
CA LYS A 128 -30.96 11.83 -34.53
C LYS A 128 -32.43 11.55 -34.84
N ASP A 129 -32.99 10.50 -34.23
CA ASP A 129 -34.38 10.09 -34.45
C ASP A 129 -35.34 11.20 -33.99
N LEU A 130 -35.12 11.78 -32.80
CA LEU A 130 -35.94 12.89 -32.30
C LEU A 130 -35.84 14.15 -33.18
N LYS A 131 -34.70 14.39 -33.84
CA LYS A 131 -34.55 15.54 -34.74
C LYS A 131 -35.41 15.40 -36.00
N GLU A 132 -35.63 14.17 -36.46
CA GLU A 132 -36.47 13.89 -37.63
C GLU A 132 -37.94 14.24 -37.37
N TYR A 133 -38.46 13.88 -36.19
CA TYR A 133 -39.87 14.13 -35.83
C TYR A 133 -40.12 15.47 -35.12
N TYR A 134 -39.16 15.98 -34.35
CA TYR A 134 -39.31 17.16 -33.47
C TYR A 134 -38.08 18.10 -33.49
N PRO A 135 -37.76 18.74 -34.62
CA PRO A 135 -36.53 19.51 -34.79
C PRO A 135 -36.39 20.72 -33.84
N GLU A 136 -37.49 21.42 -33.54
CA GLU A 136 -37.49 22.60 -32.67
C GLU A 136 -37.17 22.26 -31.20
N MET A 137 -37.75 21.17 -30.69
CA MET A 137 -37.49 20.65 -29.33
C MET A 137 -36.02 20.26 -29.15
N VAL A 138 -35.43 19.59 -30.16
CA VAL A 138 -34.01 19.20 -30.13
C VAL A 138 -33.08 20.43 -30.15
N HIS A 139 -33.45 21.49 -30.87
CA HIS A 139 -32.72 22.76 -30.85
C HIS A 139 -32.74 23.42 -29.47
N ALA A 140 -33.90 23.44 -28.80
CA ALA A 140 -34.03 23.95 -27.44
C ALA A 140 -33.19 23.13 -26.43
N TYR A 141 -33.26 21.79 -26.50
CA TYR A 141 -32.48 20.88 -25.65
C TYR A 141 -30.96 21.07 -25.80
N LYS A 142 -30.47 21.21 -27.03
CA LYS A 142 -29.04 21.47 -27.29
C LYS A 142 -28.58 22.81 -26.71
N LYS A 143 -29.45 23.82 -26.69
CA LYS A 143 -29.15 25.14 -26.15
C LYS A 143 -29.07 25.15 -24.62
N SER A 144 -29.82 24.29 -23.93
CA SER A 144 -29.84 24.19 -22.46
C SER A 144 -28.72 23.31 -21.88
N ARG A 145 -28.05 22.47 -22.68
CA ARG A 145 -27.00 21.52 -22.23
C ARG A 145 -25.60 22.16 -22.06
N LYS A 146 -25.51 23.46 -21.79
CA LYS A 146 -24.22 24.12 -21.50
C LYS A 146 -23.72 23.75 -20.11
#